data_AF-A0A3N9N7J1-F1
#
_entry.id   AF-A0A3N9N7J1-F1
#
_cell.length_a   1.000
_cell.length_b   1.000
_cell.length_c   1.000
_cell.angle_alpha   90.00
_cell.angle_beta   90.00
_cell.angle_gamma   90.00
#
_symmetry.space_group_name_H-M   'P 1'
#
loop_
_entity.id
_entity.type
_entity.pdbx_description
1 polymer ?
#
loop_
_entity_poly.entity_id
_entity_poly.type
_entity_poly.pdbx_seq_one_letter_code
_entity_poly.pdbx_strand_id
1 'polypeptide(L)'
;MKRFILFFFALATLLQLLAAEDHMAWWREARFGLFIHWGLYAIPAGEWQGERIPGISEWIMLRAQIPVADYEALAQQFNPIKYDADAWVSLAKEAGMKYIVITSKHHDGFAMYHSQVNPYNIVDATPFDRDPLKELAEACKKHGLKLGFYHSQAQDWNHPGGSYRGYPKEPHWDKTMQRVPFEQYIEEKAYPQVKEILSNYGDIAIMWWDTPMGMTEPMAEKLNTLLELQPGIIANNRLYGPWRGDFSTPEQHIPPTGLDYDWETCMTMNTSWGYKWYDDDWKSTETLIQYLADIASKGGNFLLNVGPTAEGEIPAPSIERLKGIGAWMTVNGESIYGTTASPFFKLPWGRCTKKVDENSATLYLHVFDWPKNGKLPVAGLKSNVTSARLLADGQALTWTTSDNDVIINVPEQAPDAVNSVIVLDIDGVLDVESNMPRQAENGTIILPAPLAFIHNRGYSMKTGVSDNSASAYITDWESDRTYIEWIFEVLKPGTFQIIAEAACDQKTELTIKFENQQVAATIQSTGGPSAFEKIVLGELMIKESGQQVIQVNPVREYWKPLNLRTLILKSAQ
;
A
#
# COMPACT_ATOMS: atom_id res chain seq x y z
N MET A 1 29.38 -40.17 29.26
CA MET A 1 29.42 -39.43 27.97
C MET A 1 28.07 -39.36 27.24
N LYS A 2 27.32 -40.45 27.03
CA LYS A 2 26.04 -40.40 26.27
C LYS A 2 24.92 -39.52 26.88
N ARG A 3 24.85 -39.36 28.21
CA ARG A 3 23.84 -38.48 28.86
C ARG A 3 24.15 -36.97 28.81
N PHE A 4 25.42 -36.59 28.63
CA PHE A 4 25.80 -35.17 28.49
C PHE A 4 25.57 -34.64 27.06
N ILE A 5 25.67 -35.52 26.05
CA ILE A 5 25.45 -35.16 24.64
C ILE A 5 23.95 -34.94 24.34
N LEU A 6 23.05 -35.75 24.93
CA LEU A 6 21.60 -35.53 24.78
C LEU A 6 21.10 -34.25 25.47
N PHE A 7 21.72 -33.84 26.59
CA PHE A 7 21.32 -32.62 27.29
C PHE A 7 21.77 -31.36 26.52
N PHE A 8 22.95 -31.38 25.90
CA PHE A 8 23.41 -30.28 25.03
C PHE A 8 22.61 -30.18 23.72
N PHE A 9 22.23 -31.31 23.11
CA PHE A 9 21.37 -31.29 21.91
C PHE A 9 19.96 -30.79 22.22
N ALA A 10 19.37 -31.21 23.34
CA ALA A 10 18.06 -30.74 23.78
C ALA A 10 18.07 -29.27 24.20
N LEU A 11 19.14 -28.79 24.86
CA LEU A 11 19.28 -27.37 25.22
C LEU A 11 19.53 -26.50 23.98
N ALA A 12 20.27 -26.99 22.98
CA ALA A 12 20.48 -26.29 21.70
C ALA A 12 19.22 -26.25 20.84
N THR A 13 18.40 -27.31 20.83
CA THR A 13 17.08 -27.29 20.15
C THR A 13 16.05 -26.47 20.92
N LEU A 14 16.11 -26.45 22.26
CA LEU A 14 15.25 -25.58 23.08
C LEU A 14 15.66 -24.10 22.93
N LEU A 15 16.96 -23.78 22.84
CA LEU A 15 17.44 -22.43 22.48
C LEU A 15 17.14 -22.07 21.02
N GLN A 16 17.16 -23.00 20.07
CA GLN A 16 16.69 -22.74 18.69
C GLN A 16 15.17 -22.58 18.59
N LEU A 17 14.38 -23.24 19.44
CA LEU A 17 12.94 -23.01 19.55
C LEU A 17 12.59 -21.72 20.30
N LEU A 18 13.41 -21.33 21.29
CA LEU A 18 13.27 -20.06 22.02
C LEU A 18 13.88 -18.87 21.25
N ALA A 19 14.76 -19.13 20.28
CA ALA A 19 15.41 -18.15 19.41
C ALA A 19 15.01 -18.27 17.93
N ALA A 20 13.91 -18.97 17.62
CA ALA A 20 13.13 -18.63 16.44
C ALA A 20 12.42 -17.31 16.77
N GLU A 21 13.20 -16.24 16.96
CA GLU A 21 12.67 -14.89 16.90
C GLU A 21 11.93 -14.81 15.57
N ASP A 22 10.63 -14.56 15.65
CA ASP A 22 9.80 -14.31 14.49
C ASP A 22 10.47 -13.21 13.66
N HIS A 23 11.13 -13.58 12.56
CA HIS A 23 11.93 -12.63 11.77
C HIS A 23 11.06 -11.50 11.21
N MET A 24 9.73 -11.68 11.18
CA MET A 24 8.76 -10.66 10.77
C MET A 24 8.44 -9.68 11.90
N ALA A 25 8.76 -9.98 13.15
CA ALA A 25 8.35 -9.17 14.31
C ALA A 25 8.80 -7.71 14.18
N TRP A 26 10.07 -7.48 13.79
CA TRP A 26 10.57 -6.12 13.59
C TRP A 26 9.80 -5.39 12.48
N TRP A 27 9.39 -6.10 11.44
CA TRP A 27 8.75 -5.53 10.27
C TRP A 27 7.29 -5.20 10.58
N ARG A 28 6.58 -6.07 11.30
CA ARG A 28 5.23 -5.79 11.82
C ARG A 28 5.23 -4.64 12.83
N GLU A 29 6.28 -4.53 13.65
CA GLU A 29 6.48 -3.38 14.55
C GLU A 29 6.69 -2.08 13.77
N ALA A 30 7.47 -2.13 12.69
CA ALA A 30 7.93 -0.97 11.94
C ALA A 30 6.80 -0.16 11.28
N ARG A 31 5.84 -0.83 10.64
CA ARG A 31 4.68 -0.29 9.91
C ARG A 31 4.94 0.71 8.78
N PHE A 32 6.07 1.42 8.76
CA PHE A 32 6.33 2.53 7.84
C PHE A 32 7.78 2.55 7.34
N GLY A 33 7.94 2.57 6.02
CA GLY A 33 9.23 2.57 5.34
C GLY A 33 9.30 3.53 4.15
N LEU A 34 10.53 3.84 3.72
CA LEU A 34 10.83 4.65 2.54
C LEU A 34 11.11 3.74 1.34
N PHE A 35 10.44 3.96 0.21
CA PHE A 35 10.87 3.44 -1.08
C PHE A 35 11.67 4.51 -1.83
N ILE A 36 12.74 4.11 -2.50
CA ILE A 36 13.54 4.98 -3.37
C ILE A 36 13.68 4.34 -4.75
N HIS A 37 13.13 5.00 -5.77
CA HIS A 37 13.35 4.66 -7.18
C HIS A 37 14.31 5.65 -7.81
N TRP A 38 15.56 5.23 -7.97
CA TRP A 38 16.62 6.05 -8.54
C TRP A 38 17.46 5.27 -9.54
N GLY A 39 17.77 5.90 -10.68
CA GLY A 39 18.47 5.28 -11.80
C GLY A 39 18.56 6.23 -12.99
N LEU A 40 19.04 5.74 -14.14
CA LEU A 40 19.27 6.57 -15.33
C LEU A 40 17.99 7.24 -15.85
N TYR A 41 16.82 6.65 -15.61
CA TYR A 41 15.51 7.25 -15.94
C TYR A 41 15.26 8.61 -15.28
N ALA A 42 16.02 8.97 -14.23
CA ALA A 42 15.96 10.30 -13.63
C ALA A 42 16.56 11.40 -14.53
N ILE A 43 17.38 11.06 -15.53
CA ILE A 43 17.93 12.00 -16.51
C ILE A 43 16.85 12.49 -17.49
N PRO A 44 16.18 11.61 -18.27
CA PRO A 44 15.13 12.05 -19.16
C PRO A 44 13.87 12.49 -18.41
N ALA A 45 13.65 12.00 -17.18
CA ALA A 45 12.62 12.48 -16.25
C ALA A 45 11.21 12.56 -16.87
N GLY A 46 10.84 11.57 -17.68
CA GLY A 46 9.57 11.48 -18.38
C GLY A 46 9.54 12.11 -19.79
N GLU A 47 10.60 12.77 -20.24
CA GLU A 47 10.69 13.38 -21.57
C GLU A 47 11.82 12.75 -22.38
N TRP A 48 11.55 12.39 -23.65
CA TRP A 48 12.57 11.88 -24.56
C TRP A 48 12.50 12.64 -25.89
N GLN A 49 13.63 13.21 -26.33
CA GLN A 49 13.74 13.96 -27.58
C GLN A 49 12.69 15.10 -27.73
N GLY A 50 12.37 15.78 -26.62
CA GLY A 50 11.41 16.89 -26.59
C GLY A 50 9.93 16.45 -26.46
N GLU A 51 9.67 15.15 -26.40
CA GLU A 51 8.32 14.60 -26.29
C GLU A 51 8.08 14.03 -24.88
N ARG A 52 6.97 14.44 -24.25
CA ARG A 52 6.53 13.90 -22.96
C ARG A 52 5.99 12.49 -23.14
N ILE A 53 6.60 11.54 -22.46
CA ILE A 53 6.27 10.13 -22.59
C ILE A 53 5.12 9.77 -21.63
N PRO A 54 4.01 9.18 -22.11
CA PRO A 54 2.89 8.81 -21.26
C PRO A 54 3.24 7.69 -20.28
N GLY A 55 2.87 7.85 -19.02
CA GLY A 55 3.07 6.85 -17.95
C GLY A 55 4.12 7.26 -16.92
N ILE A 56 4.66 6.25 -16.24
CA ILE A 56 5.67 6.36 -15.19
C ILE A 56 7.09 6.48 -15.77
N SER A 57 7.94 7.27 -15.13
CA SER A 57 9.24 7.71 -15.67
C SER A 57 10.25 6.57 -15.80
N GLU A 58 10.29 5.66 -14.84
CA GLU A 58 11.22 4.52 -14.84
C GLU A 58 10.91 3.45 -15.90
N TRP A 59 9.79 3.61 -16.63
CA TRP A 59 9.42 2.82 -17.81
C TRP A 59 9.69 3.52 -19.14
N ILE A 60 10.35 4.68 -19.13
CA ILE A 60 10.53 5.52 -20.32
C ILE A 60 11.27 4.80 -21.45
N MET A 61 12.28 3.98 -21.14
CA MET A 61 13.05 3.20 -22.11
C MET A 61 12.13 2.34 -23.00
N LEU A 62 11.24 1.57 -22.37
CA LEU A 62 10.27 0.74 -23.08
C LEU A 62 9.16 1.57 -23.74
N ARG A 63 8.62 2.58 -23.05
CA ARG A 63 7.45 3.35 -23.51
C ARG A 63 7.75 4.25 -24.70
N ALA A 64 8.93 4.82 -24.75
CA ALA A 64 9.43 5.58 -25.90
C ALA A 64 10.16 4.68 -26.92
N GLN A 65 10.23 3.37 -26.68
CA GLN A 65 10.97 2.39 -27.50
C GLN A 65 12.41 2.83 -27.78
N ILE A 66 13.08 3.37 -26.75
CA ILE A 66 14.45 3.87 -26.85
C ILE A 66 15.38 2.67 -27.16
N PRO A 67 16.20 2.73 -28.23
CA PRO A 67 17.22 1.71 -28.48
C PRO A 67 18.16 1.55 -27.27
N VAL A 68 18.64 0.33 -27.04
CA VAL A 68 19.43 0.02 -25.84
C VAL A 68 20.70 0.86 -25.79
N ALA A 69 21.42 0.96 -26.91
CA ALA A 69 22.64 1.77 -27.00
C ALA A 69 22.40 3.27 -26.72
N ASP A 70 21.25 3.81 -27.15
CA ASP A 70 20.91 5.22 -26.91
C ASP A 70 20.61 5.49 -25.44
N TYR A 71 19.96 4.53 -24.77
CA TYR A 71 19.68 4.62 -23.34
C TYR A 71 20.94 4.39 -22.49
N GLU A 72 21.80 3.44 -22.87
CA GLU A 72 23.09 3.20 -22.20
C GLU A 72 23.98 4.45 -22.19
N ALA A 73 23.94 5.25 -23.27
CA ALA A 73 24.70 6.48 -23.37
C ALA A 73 24.32 7.55 -22.32
N LEU A 74 23.15 7.43 -21.66
CA LEU A 74 22.76 8.29 -20.55
C LEU A 74 23.70 8.15 -19.34
N ALA A 75 24.34 6.99 -19.17
CA ALA A 75 25.27 6.76 -18.06
C ALA A 75 26.40 7.79 -18.03
N GLN A 76 26.87 8.25 -19.20
CA GLN A 76 27.91 9.28 -19.32
C GLN A 76 27.47 10.67 -18.83
N GLN A 77 26.16 10.90 -18.65
CA GLN A 77 25.58 12.14 -18.14
C GLN A 77 25.22 12.03 -16.65
N PHE A 78 25.22 10.83 -16.09
CA PHE A 78 24.76 10.58 -14.73
C PHE A 78 25.86 10.91 -13.71
N ASN A 79 25.83 12.11 -13.14
CA ASN A 79 26.82 12.53 -12.14
C ASN A 79 26.13 13.20 -10.94
N PRO A 80 25.58 12.41 -9.99
CA PRO A 80 24.79 12.92 -8.89
C PRO A 80 25.63 13.55 -7.76
N ILE A 81 26.25 14.70 -8.06
CA ILE A 81 27.14 15.42 -7.15
C ILE A 81 26.45 15.93 -5.87
N LYS A 82 25.12 15.94 -5.80
CA LYS A 82 24.35 16.35 -4.63
C LYS A 82 23.81 15.17 -3.81
N TYR A 83 24.12 13.94 -4.21
CA TYR A 83 23.77 12.75 -3.45
C TYR A 83 24.46 12.75 -2.07
N ASP A 84 23.64 12.62 -1.03
CA ASP A 84 24.06 12.51 0.37
C ASP A 84 23.21 11.43 1.06
N ALA A 85 23.84 10.28 1.31
CA ALA A 85 23.24 9.15 1.99
C ALA A 85 22.76 9.50 3.42
N ASP A 86 23.55 10.28 4.15
CA ASP A 86 23.23 10.70 5.52
C ASP A 86 21.99 11.59 5.54
N ALA A 87 21.86 12.50 4.57
CA ALA A 87 20.69 13.36 4.42
C ALA A 87 19.42 12.56 4.10
N TRP A 88 19.51 11.58 3.19
CA TRP A 88 18.37 10.71 2.83
C TRP A 88 17.89 9.89 4.03
N VAL A 89 18.81 9.23 4.74
CA VAL A 89 18.48 8.40 5.90
C VAL A 89 17.96 9.26 7.06
N SER A 90 18.53 10.44 7.28
CA SER A 90 18.06 11.38 8.30
C SER A 90 16.63 11.85 8.01
N LEU A 91 16.31 12.15 6.75
CA LEU A 91 14.94 12.52 6.34
C LEU A 91 13.95 11.38 6.58
N ALA A 92 14.31 10.15 6.22
CA ALA A 92 13.47 8.98 6.49
C ALA A 92 13.20 8.80 7.99
N LYS A 93 14.25 8.96 8.81
CA LYS A 93 14.16 8.88 10.27
C LYS A 93 13.29 10.00 10.86
N GLU A 94 13.46 11.23 10.38
CA GLU A 94 12.65 12.40 10.76
C GLU A 94 11.18 12.17 10.43
N ALA A 95 10.88 11.53 9.29
CA ALA A 95 9.52 11.15 8.90
C ALA A 95 8.89 10.03 9.77
N GLY A 96 9.68 9.38 10.64
CA GLY A 96 9.25 8.23 11.43
C GLY A 96 9.34 6.89 10.69
N MET A 97 10.07 6.79 9.59
CA MET A 97 10.27 5.51 8.90
C MET A 97 11.30 4.65 9.65
N LYS A 98 11.13 3.34 9.62
CA LYS A 98 12.02 2.38 10.30
C LYS A 98 12.90 1.57 9.35
N TYR A 99 12.60 1.62 8.06
CA TYR A 99 13.36 0.93 7.03
C TYR A 99 13.33 1.68 5.70
N ILE A 100 14.31 1.39 4.85
CA ILE A 100 14.44 1.94 3.50
C ILE A 100 14.57 0.77 2.52
N VAL A 101 13.85 0.81 1.40
CA VAL A 101 14.03 -0.07 0.25
C VAL A 101 14.45 0.78 -0.95
N ILE A 102 15.60 0.48 -1.54
CA ILE A 102 16.12 1.22 -2.71
C ILE A 102 16.33 0.30 -3.91
N THR A 103 16.07 0.81 -5.12
CA THR A 103 16.36 0.13 -6.37
C THR A 103 17.86 -0.14 -6.55
N SER A 104 18.29 -1.39 -6.27
CA SER A 104 19.65 -1.82 -6.58
C SER A 104 19.87 -1.98 -8.09
N LYS A 105 18.81 -2.39 -8.79
CA LYS A 105 18.70 -2.44 -10.25
C LYS A 105 17.22 -2.40 -10.63
N HIS A 106 16.84 -1.52 -11.54
CA HIS A 106 15.49 -1.48 -12.11
C HIS A 106 15.45 -2.23 -13.46
N HIS A 107 14.31 -2.22 -14.15
CA HIS A 107 14.13 -2.92 -15.42
C HIS A 107 15.09 -2.48 -16.53
N ASP A 108 15.59 -1.24 -16.50
CA ASP A 108 16.59 -0.75 -17.46
C ASP A 108 17.95 -1.46 -17.36
N GLY A 109 18.13 -2.31 -16.34
CA GLY A 109 19.28 -3.18 -16.19
C GLY A 109 20.53 -2.49 -15.63
N PHE A 110 20.44 -1.21 -15.28
CA PHE A 110 21.54 -0.42 -14.72
C PHE A 110 21.69 -0.68 -13.22
N ALA A 111 22.86 -1.15 -12.80
CA ALA A 111 23.14 -1.40 -11.39
C ALA A 111 23.53 -0.10 -10.67
N MET A 112 22.82 0.24 -9.61
CA MET A 112 23.05 1.43 -8.79
C MET A 112 24.17 1.26 -7.75
N TYR A 113 25.03 0.25 -7.94
CA TYR A 113 26.13 -0.11 -7.05
C TYR A 113 27.31 -0.64 -7.88
N HIS A 114 28.48 -0.84 -7.29
CA HIS A 114 29.66 -1.32 -8.02
C HIS A 114 29.60 -2.83 -8.29
N SER A 115 28.87 -3.24 -9.33
CA SER A 115 28.76 -4.64 -9.73
C SER A 115 29.98 -5.11 -10.51
N GLN A 116 30.62 -6.21 -10.07
CA GLN A 116 31.73 -6.84 -10.82
C GLN A 116 31.23 -7.73 -11.96
N VAL A 117 29.91 -7.93 -12.05
CA VAL A 117 29.27 -8.80 -13.04
C VAL A 117 29.15 -8.11 -14.40
N ASN A 118 28.85 -6.81 -14.41
CA ASN A 118 28.62 -6.06 -15.64
C ASN A 118 29.05 -4.60 -15.45
N PRO A 119 29.87 -4.02 -16.37
CA PRO A 119 30.33 -2.64 -16.28
C PRO A 119 29.22 -1.60 -16.49
N TYR A 120 28.01 -2.01 -16.89
CA TYR A 120 26.83 -1.15 -16.92
C TYR A 120 26.27 -0.91 -15.52
N ASN A 121 27.06 -0.19 -14.72
CA ASN A 121 26.79 0.15 -13.33
C ASN A 121 27.25 1.57 -13.02
N ILE A 122 26.79 2.11 -11.89
CA ILE A 122 27.03 3.52 -11.52
C ILE A 122 28.50 3.89 -11.34
N VAL A 123 29.36 2.96 -10.94
CA VAL A 123 30.79 3.25 -10.73
C VAL A 123 31.54 3.24 -12.06
N ASP A 124 31.37 2.20 -12.86
CA ASP A 124 32.17 2.01 -14.07
C ASP A 124 31.66 2.81 -15.29
N ALA A 125 30.34 3.01 -15.40
CA ALA A 125 29.73 3.60 -16.60
C ALA A 125 29.47 5.11 -16.49
N THR A 126 29.74 5.73 -15.34
CA THR A 126 29.37 7.14 -15.09
C THR A 126 30.53 7.97 -14.54
N PRO A 127 30.45 9.32 -14.65
CA PRO A 127 31.43 10.20 -14.01
C PRO A 127 31.36 10.26 -12.47
N PHE A 128 30.39 9.57 -11.84
CA PHE A 128 30.17 9.65 -10.38
C PHE A 128 31.25 8.92 -9.56
N ASP A 129 31.74 7.78 -10.06
CA ASP A 129 32.82 6.95 -9.48
C ASP A 129 32.66 6.65 -7.97
N ARG A 130 31.40 6.54 -7.50
CA ARG A 130 31.02 6.26 -6.11
C ARG A 130 29.95 5.19 -6.06
N ASP A 131 29.96 4.36 -5.02
CA ASP A 131 28.93 3.35 -4.77
C ASP A 131 27.88 3.90 -3.78
N PRO A 132 26.73 4.41 -4.26
CA PRO A 132 25.75 5.03 -3.38
C PRO A 132 25.02 4.00 -2.51
N LEU A 133 24.92 2.72 -2.90
CA LEU A 133 24.27 1.73 -2.03
C LEU A 133 25.16 1.37 -0.85
N LYS A 134 26.47 1.38 -1.03
CA LYS A 134 27.42 1.23 0.09
C LYS A 134 27.33 2.40 1.06
N GLU A 135 27.33 3.63 0.54
CA GLU A 135 27.15 4.83 1.36
C GLU A 135 25.80 4.82 2.11
N LEU A 136 24.73 4.38 1.45
CA LEU A 136 23.40 4.24 2.07
C LEU A 136 23.37 3.16 3.15
N ALA A 137 24.02 2.01 2.94
CA ALA A 137 24.12 0.95 3.94
C ALA A 137 24.86 1.43 5.20
N GLU A 138 25.95 2.16 5.03
CA GLU A 138 26.70 2.77 6.13
C GLU A 138 25.85 3.80 6.88
N ALA A 139 25.11 4.66 6.18
CA ALA A 139 24.20 5.63 6.77
C ALA A 139 23.02 4.96 7.51
N CYS A 140 22.37 3.95 6.92
CA CYS A 140 21.31 3.18 7.56
C CYS A 140 21.79 2.56 8.88
N LYS A 141 22.97 1.92 8.87
CA LYS A 141 23.59 1.35 10.07
C LYS A 141 23.88 2.43 11.12
N LYS A 142 24.41 3.58 10.72
CA LYS A 142 24.70 4.73 11.60
C LYS A 142 23.44 5.27 12.28
N HIS A 143 22.31 5.33 11.56
CA HIS A 143 21.07 5.92 12.06
C HIS A 143 20.09 4.91 12.67
N GLY A 144 20.37 3.61 12.56
CA GLY A 144 19.54 2.53 13.09
C GLY A 144 18.31 2.24 12.23
N LEU A 145 18.37 2.49 10.92
CA LEU A 145 17.33 2.10 9.96
C LEU A 145 17.71 0.78 9.30
N LYS A 146 16.73 -0.09 9.10
CA LYS A 146 16.92 -1.33 8.34
C LYS A 146 16.97 -1.02 6.86
N LEU A 147 17.90 -1.65 6.14
CA LEU A 147 18.06 -1.48 4.70
C LEU A 147 17.50 -2.69 3.96
N GLY A 148 16.80 -2.43 2.87
CA GLY A 148 16.37 -3.42 1.89
C GLY A 148 16.76 -3.00 0.49
N PHE A 149 16.86 -4.00 -0.39
CA PHE A 149 17.09 -3.78 -1.80
C PHE A 149 15.89 -4.23 -2.61
N TYR A 150 15.38 -3.32 -3.44
CA TYR A 150 14.60 -3.71 -4.60
C TYR A 150 15.55 -4.23 -5.67
N HIS A 151 15.18 -5.32 -6.36
CA HIS A 151 15.91 -5.80 -7.51
C HIS A 151 14.96 -6.35 -8.56
N SER A 152 15.04 -5.81 -9.78
CA SER A 152 14.35 -6.40 -10.93
C SER A 152 15.09 -7.66 -11.38
N GLN A 153 14.66 -8.81 -10.86
CA GLN A 153 15.35 -10.08 -11.03
C GLN A 153 15.12 -10.70 -12.40
N ALA A 154 13.97 -10.45 -13.03
CA ALA A 154 13.61 -11.06 -14.31
C ALA A 154 13.73 -10.06 -15.46
N GLN A 155 13.16 -8.86 -15.30
CA GLN A 155 13.23 -7.84 -16.34
C GLN A 155 14.59 -7.15 -16.33
N ASP A 156 15.29 -7.24 -17.46
CA ASP A 156 16.55 -6.54 -17.70
C ASP A 156 16.58 -6.20 -19.20
N TRP A 157 16.16 -4.98 -19.49
CA TRP A 157 15.97 -4.43 -20.83
C TRP A 157 17.30 -4.17 -21.56
N ASN A 158 18.41 -4.23 -20.82
CA ASN A 158 19.75 -4.10 -21.34
C ASN A 158 20.34 -5.46 -21.75
N HIS A 159 20.18 -6.49 -20.91
CA HIS A 159 20.78 -7.79 -21.16
C HIS A 159 20.05 -8.54 -22.30
N PRO A 160 20.77 -9.14 -23.29
CA PRO A 160 20.12 -9.83 -24.41
C PRO A 160 19.29 -11.06 -24.03
N GLY A 161 19.47 -11.58 -22.82
CA GLY A 161 18.65 -12.65 -22.24
C GLY A 161 17.52 -12.15 -21.33
N GLY A 162 17.56 -10.92 -20.82
CA GLY A 162 16.62 -10.43 -19.79
C GLY A 162 15.19 -10.25 -20.28
N SER A 163 14.19 -10.46 -19.44
CA SER A 163 12.80 -10.35 -19.88
C SER A 163 12.33 -8.89 -20.02
N TYR A 164 11.18 -8.68 -20.64
CA TYR A 164 10.57 -7.38 -20.88
C TYR A 164 9.07 -7.55 -21.08
N ARG A 165 8.30 -6.47 -20.97
CA ARG A 165 6.84 -6.50 -21.24
C ARG A 165 6.53 -7.12 -22.61
N GLY A 166 5.83 -8.25 -22.59
CA GLY A 166 5.47 -9.00 -23.81
C GLY A 166 6.30 -10.27 -24.01
N TYR A 167 7.41 -10.45 -23.29
CA TYR A 167 8.24 -11.65 -23.33
C TYR A 167 7.47 -12.92 -22.86
N PRO A 168 7.65 -14.09 -23.50
CA PRO A 168 8.42 -14.34 -24.74
C PRO A 168 7.56 -14.24 -26.02
N LYS A 169 6.34 -13.69 -25.93
CA LYS A 169 5.34 -13.71 -27.01
C LYS A 169 5.56 -12.62 -28.06
N GLU A 170 6.10 -11.48 -27.66
CA GLU A 170 6.35 -10.32 -28.51
C GLU A 170 7.86 -10.14 -28.70
N PRO A 171 8.34 -9.70 -29.88
CA PRO A 171 9.75 -9.39 -30.07
C PRO A 171 10.17 -8.18 -29.22
N HIS A 172 11.46 -8.12 -28.88
CA HIS A 172 12.05 -6.96 -28.21
C HIS A 172 11.90 -5.71 -29.11
N TRP A 173 11.64 -4.53 -28.52
CA TRP A 173 11.41 -3.31 -29.32
C TRP A 173 12.68 -2.85 -30.03
N ASP A 174 13.83 -2.98 -29.38
CA ASP A 174 15.13 -2.83 -30.04
C ASP A 174 15.43 -4.06 -30.88
N LYS A 175 15.26 -3.90 -32.19
CA LYS A 175 15.46 -4.95 -33.20
C LYS A 175 16.94 -5.24 -33.49
N THR A 176 17.86 -4.39 -33.02
CA THR A 176 19.30 -4.59 -33.19
C THR A 176 19.86 -5.58 -32.17
N MET A 177 19.15 -5.79 -31.06
CA MET A 177 19.54 -6.70 -30.01
C MET A 177 19.41 -8.16 -30.44
N GLN A 178 20.53 -8.87 -30.48
CA GLN A 178 20.55 -10.32 -30.69
C GLN A 178 20.21 -11.05 -29.39
N ARG A 179 18.98 -11.56 -29.31
CA ARG A 179 18.45 -12.22 -28.11
C ARG A 179 19.18 -13.54 -27.81
N VAL A 180 19.42 -13.81 -26.53
CA VAL A 180 19.92 -15.10 -26.01
C VAL A 180 18.89 -15.74 -25.09
N PRO A 181 19.02 -17.03 -24.71
CA PRO A 181 18.09 -17.68 -23.78
C PRO A 181 17.99 -16.95 -22.42
N PHE A 182 16.82 -16.99 -21.79
CA PHE A 182 16.58 -16.31 -20.51
C PHE A 182 17.40 -16.92 -19.37
N GLU A 183 17.62 -18.24 -19.41
CA GLU A 183 18.49 -18.97 -18.49
C GLU A 183 19.90 -18.37 -18.46
N GLN A 184 20.43 -17.95 -19.61
CA GLN A 184 21.75 -17.34 -19.68
C GLN A 184 21.80 -16.03 -18.89
N TYR A 185 20.75 -15.20 -18.96
CA TYR A 185 20.65 -14.00 -18.12
C TYR A 185 20.58 -14.33 -16.62
N ILE A 186 19.83 -15.37 -16.24
CA ILE A 186 19.74 -15.80 -14.85
C ILE A 186 21.11 -16.22 -14.32
N GLU A 187 21.87 -17.00 -15.09
CA GLU A 187 23.18 -17.50 -14.69
C GLU A 187 24.28 -16.43 -14.71
N GLU A 188 24.33 -15.61 -15.76
CA GLU A 188 25.45 -14.71 -16.01
C GLU A 188 25.27 -13.34 -15.35
N LYS A 189 24.03 -12.88 -15.12
CA LYS A 189 23.75 -11.56 -14.55
C LYS A 189 22.92 -11.60 -13.27
N ALA A 190 21.71 -12.16 -13.31
CA ALA A 190 20.77 -12.04 -12.19
C ALA A 190 21.27 -12.72 -10.90
N TYR A 191 21.66 -14.01 -10.97
CA TYR A 191 22.17 -14.76 -9.82
C TYR A 191 23.42 -14.13 -9.19
N PRO A 192 24.51 -13.85 -9.96
CA PRO A 192 25.70 -13.27 -9.35
C PRO A 192 25.47 -11.85 -8.82
N GLN A 193 24.62 -11.03 -9.44
CA GLN A 193 24.27 -9.70 -8.91
C GLN A 193 23.48 -9.77 -7.61
N VAL A 194 22.50 -10.68 -7.50
CA VAL A 194 21.78 -10.91 -6.24
C VAL A 194 22.77 -11.34 -5.15
N LYS A 195 23.74 -12.20 -5.49
CA LYS A 195 24.79 -12.61 -4.55
C LYS A 195 25.64 -11.42 -4.08
N GLU A 196 26.01 -10.50 -4.98
CA GLU A 196 26.77 -9.28 -4.62
C GLU A 196 26.02 -8.39 -3.63
N ILE A 197 24.75 -8.07 -3.91
CA ILE A 197 23.96 -7.18 -3.04
C ILE A 197 23.69 -7.80 -1.65
N LEU A 198 23.66 -9.14 -1.56
CA LEU A 198 23.50 -9.86 -0.30
C LEU A 198 24.82 -10.15 0.43
N SER A 199 25.99 -9.89 -0.19
CA SER A 199 27.30 -10.18 0.42
C SER A 199 28.11 -8.94 0.79
N ASN A 200 27.92 -7.83 0.07
CA ASN A 200 28.88 -6.72 0.09
C ASN A 200 28.42 -5.47 0.87
N TYR A 201 27.15 -5.43 1.32
CA TYR A 201 26.51 -4.21 1.85
C TYR A 201 26.08 -4.31 3.32
N GLY A 202 26.64 -5.25 4.07
CA GLY A 202 26.31 -5.46 5.49
C GLY A 202 24.98 -6.18 5.68
N ASP A 203 24.23 -5.78 6.71
CA ASP A 203 22.98 -6.45 7.11
C ASP A 203 21.82 -5.96 6.22
N ILE A 204 21.28 -6.85 5.39
CA ILE A 204 20.16 -6.56 4.50
C ILE A 204 18.89 -7.20 5.06
N ALA A 205 17.92 -6.37 5.38
CA ALA A 205 16.70 -6.75 6.06
C ALA A 205 15.57 -7.16 5.09
N ILE A 206 15.53 -6.60 3.88
CA ILE A 206 14.47 -6.89 2.90
C ILE A 206 15.06 -7.15 1.51
N MET A 207 14.64 -8.23 0.86
CA MET A 207 14.80 -8.45 -0.57
C MET A 207 13.44 -8.25 -1.27
N TRP A 208 13.29 -7.11 -1.95
CA TRP A 208 12.05 -6.73 -2.62
C TRP A 208 12.14 -7.06 -4.13
N TRP A 209 11.56 -8.18 -4.54
CA TRP A 209 11.56 -8.64 -5.94
C TRP A 209 10.52 -7.91 -6.79
N ASP A 210 10.70 -7.85 -8.11
CA ASP A 210 9.70 -7.25 -8.98
C ASP A 210 9.56 -7.88 -10.35
N THR A 211 8.28 -7.99 -10.78
CA THR A 211 7.84 -8.48 -12.10
C THR A 211 8.52 -9.80 -12.53
N PRO A 212 8.06 -10.98 -12.06
CA PRO A 212 8.71 -12.27 -12.33
C PRO A 212 8.47 -12.82 -13.75
N MET A 213 8.49 -11.95 -14.76
CA MET A 213 8.15 -12.30 -16.13
C MET A 213 9.17 -13.26 -16.73
N GLY A 214 8.70 -14.44 -17.17
CA GLY A 214 9.56 -15.50 -17.68
C GLY A 214 10.24 -16.35 -16.59
N MET A 215 10.08 -16.00 -15.30
CA MET A 215 10.66 -16.77 -14.21
C MET A 215 9.99 -18.14 -14.09
N THR A 216 10.79 -19.16 -13.86
CA THR A 216 10.32 -20.53 -13.56
C THR A 216 10.62 -20.87 -12.09
N GLU A 217 9.97 -21.91 -11.56
CA GLU A 217 10.21 -22.38 -10.19
C GLU A 217 11.69 -22.70 -9.93
N PRO A 218 12.42 -23.47 -10.77
CA PRO A 218 13.83 -23.75 -10.50
C PRO A 218 14.74 -22.51 -10.50
N MET A 219 14.46 -21.54 -11.37
CA MET A 219 15.22 -20.27 -11.39
C MET A 219 14.93 -19.44 -10.13
N ALA A 220 13.67 -19.40 -9.70
CA ALA A 220 13.26 -18.74 -8.48
C ALA A 220 13.90 -19.38 -7.24
N GLU A 221 13.87 -20.70 -7.12
CA GLU A 221 14.54 -21.45 -6.04
C GLU A 221 16.04 -21.16 -5.98
N LYS A 222 16.68 -21.07 -7.16
CA LYS A 222 18.10 -20.73 -7.26
C LYS A 222 18.41 -19.34 -6.70
N LEU A 223 17.62 -18.33 -7.03
CA LEU A 223 17.77 -16.98 -6.46
C LEU A 223 17.41 -16.95 -4.97
N ASN A 224 16.35 -17.66 -4.57
CA ASN A 224 15.89 -17.72 -3.19
C ASN A 224 16.95 -18.32 -2.25
N THR A 225 17.71 -19.31 -2.70
CA THR A 225 18.79 -19.93 -1.90
C THR A 225 19.86 -18.89 -1.49
N LEU A 226 20.05 -17.82 -2.26
CA LEU A 226 20.99 -16.75 -1.89
C LEU A 226 20.54 -15.96 -0.65
N LEU A 227 19.26 -15.99 -0.28
CA LEU A 227 18.76 -15.34 0.93
C LEU A 227 19.37 -15.95 2.21
N GLU A 228 19.88 -17.19 2.15
CA GLU A 228 20.60 -17.83 3.27
C GLU A 228 21.89 -17.07 3.66
N LEU A 229 22.41 -16.20 2.79
CA LEU A 229 23.54 -15.31 3.09
C LEU A 229 23.18 -14.23 4.12
N GLN A 230 21.89 -13.94 4.32
CA GLN A 230 21.36 -12.91 5.20
C GLN A 230 20.33 -13.52 6.17
N PRO A 231 20.77 -14.14 7.28
CA PRO A 231 19.85 -14.72 8.25
C PRO A 231 18.84 -13.68 8.77
N GLY A 232 17.55 -13.95 8.59
CA GLY A 232 16.47 -13.04 9.00
C GLY A 232 16.06 -11.99 7.96
N ILE A 233 16.60 -12.05 6.73
CA ILE A 233 16.06 -11.29 5.59
C ILE A 233 14.64 -11.76 5.29
N ILE A 234 13.78 -10.81 4.92
CA ILE A 234 12.41 -11.07 4.48
C ILE A 234 12.26 -10.71 3.00
N ALA A 235 11.37 -11.40 2.28
CA ALA A 235 11.14 -11.19 0.86
C ALA A 235 9.66 -11.11 0.50
N ASN A 236 9.34 -10.30 -0.51
CA ASN A 236 7.97 -10.16 -0.98
C ASN A 236 7.51 -11.34 -1.87
N ASN A 237 6.22 -11.35 -2.20
CA ASN A 237 5.57 -12.34 -3.04
C ASN A 237 5.83 -12.21 -4.56
N ARG A 238 6.91 -11.54 -4.99
CA ARG A 238 7.13 -11.18 -6.41
C ARG A 238 8.29 -11.90 -7.08
N LEU A 239 8.91 -12.89 -6.44
CA LEU A 239 9.99 -13.67 -7.02
C LEU A 239 9.51 -14.54 -8.20
N TYR A 240 8.33 -15.17 -8.07
CA TYR A 240 7.73 -16.07 -9.05
C TYR A 240 6.19 -16.13 -8.87
N GLY A 241 5.41 -16.46 -9.90
CA GLY A 241 3.93 -16.29 -9.91
C GLY A 241 3.14 -17.05 -8.82
N PRO A 242 3.57 -18.26 -8.41
CA PRO A 242 3.05 -18.97 -7.23
C PRO A 242 3.76 -18.64 -5.90
N TRP A 243 4.85 -17.87 -5.94
CA TRP A 243 5.66 -17.55 -4.76
C TRP A 243 4.89 -16.65 -3.79
N ARG A 244 4.76 -17.08 -2.54
CA ARG A 244 4.03 -16.32 -1.51
C ARG A 244 4.89 -15.29 -0.80
N GLY A 245 6.21 -15.50 -0.74
CA GLY A 245 7.12 -14.69 0.08
C GLY A 245 6.72 -14.69 1.56
N ASP A 246 7.34 -13.81 2.32
CA ASP A 246 7.00 -13.53 3.71
C ASP A 246 5.86 -12.50 3.81
N PHE A 247 5.70 -11.64 2.80
CA PHE A 247 4.62 -10.67 2.72
C PHE A 247 4.15 -10.42 1.28
N SER A 248 2.88 -10.04 1.13
CA SER A 248 2.29 -9.66 -0.15
C SER A 248 2.40 -8.15 -0.44
N THR A 249 2.18 -7.73 -1.69
CA THR A 249 2.43 -6.34 -2.14
C THR A 249 1.27 -5.70 -2.90
N PRO A 250 0.17 -5.30 -2.23
CA PRO A 250 -0.91 -4.50 -2.83
C PRO A 250 -0.39 -3.13 -3.30
N GLU A 251 -0.04 -3.02 -4.58
CA GLU A 251 0.63 -1.84 -5.14
C GLU A 251 -0.38 -0.74 -5.54
N GLN A 252 -0.09 0.50 -5.17
CA GLN A 252 -0.90 1.69 -5.46
C GLN A 252 -2.35 1.63 -4.94
N HIS A 253 -2.70 0.64 -4.11
CA HIS A 253 -4.02 0.53 -3.51
C HIS A 253 -3.93 -0.04 -2.10
N ILE A 254 -4.85 0.41 -1.24
CA ILE A 254 -5.04 -0.13 0.10
C ILE A 254 -6.17 -1.17 0.01
N PRO A 255 -6.01 -2.40 0.53
CA PRO A 255 -7.09 -3.37 0.62
C PRO A 255 -8.34 -2.79 1.30
N PRO A 256 -9.56 -3.23 0.93
CA PRO A 256 -10.80 -2.74 1.55
C PRO A 256 -10.84 -3.05 3.04
N THR A 257 -10.47 -4.27 3.43
CA THR A 257 -10.42 -4.75 4.82
C THR A 257 -9.00 -5.11 5.24
N GLY A 258 -8.82 -5.42 6.53
CA GLY A 258 -7.62 -6.13 6.97
C GLY A 258 -7.47 -7.48 6.28
N LEU A 259 -6.22 -7.90 6.07
CA LEU A 259 -5.86 -9.21 5.54
C LEU A 259 -5.29 -10.06 6.69
N ASP A 260 -5.48 -11.37 6.60
CA ASP A 260 -5.06 -12.36 7.62
C ASP A 260 -3.62 -12.87 7.42
N TYR A 261 -2.86 -12.21 6.55
CA TYR A 261 -1.45 -12.46 6.27
C TYR A 261 -0.69 -11.13 6.18
N ASP A 262 0.65 -11.17 6.24
CA ASP A 262 1.47 -9.97 6.15
C ASP A 262 1.43 -9.34 4.75
N TRP A 263 1.31 -8.02 4.70
CA TRP A 263 1.22 -7.27 3.44
C TRP A 263 1.77 -5.85 3.56
N GLU A 264 2.34 -5.38 2.45
CA GLU A 264 2.92 -4.05 2.30
C GLU A 264 2.28 -3.33 1.11
N THR A 265 1.62 -2.21 1.36
CA THR A 265 1.26 -1.31 0.26
C THR A 265 2.44 -0.41 -0.04
N CYS A 266 2.99 -0.55 -1.24
CA CYS A 266 3.89 0.45 -1.80
C CYS A 266 3.08 1.52 -2.55
N MET A 267 3.42 2.80 -2.35
CA MET A 267 2.72 3.90 -3.03
C MET A 267 3.61 5.08 -3.40
N THR A 268 3.34 5.71 -4.55
CA THR A 268 3.95 6.96 -5.01
C THR A 268 3.37 8.18 -4.30
N MET A 269 4.18 9.23 -4.10
CA MET A 269 3.66 10.54 -3.65
C MET A 269 2.95 11.30 -4.77
N ASN A 270 3.42 11.19 -6.02
CA ASN A 270 2.78 11.72 -7.22
C ASN A 270 2.32 10.57 -8.13
N THR A 271 2.43 10.68 -9.46
CA THR A 271 1.97 9.68 -10.42
C THR A 271 3.08 8.78 -10.97
N SER A 272 4.31 8.89 -10.44
CA SER A 272 5.50 8.17 -10.93
C SER A 272 6.35 7.61 -9.79
N TRP A 273 7.04 6.49 -10.00
CA TRP A 273 8.01 5.97 -9.03
C TRP A 273 9.34 6.71 -9.17
N GLY A 274 9.92 6.68 -10.37
CA GLY A 274 11.10 7.47 -10.72
C GLY A 274 10.78 8.95 -10.91
N TYR A 275 11.80 9.80 -10.79
CA TYR A 275 11.67 11.26 -10.96
C TYR A 275 11.05 11.63 -12.31
N LYS A 276 10.07 12.52 -12.28
CA LYS A 276 9.34 13.02 -13.45
C LYS A 276 9.13 14.51 -13.32
N TRP A 277 9.82 15.31 -14.15
CA TRP A 277 10.02 16.74 -13.85
C TRP A 277 8.75 17.59 -13.91
N TYR A 278 7.76 17.16 -14.68
CA TYR A 278 6.47 17.85 -14.91
C TYR A 278 5.30 17.18 -14.17
N ASP A 279 5.57 16.26 -13.25
CA ASP A 279 4.53 15.57 -12.48
C ASP A 279 4.24 16.31 -11.17
N ASP A 280 3.28 17.23 -11.25
CA ASP A 280 2.82 18.05 -10.14
C ASP A 280 1.56 17.52 -9.42
N ASP A 281 1.09 16.32 -9.78
CA ASP A 281 -0.10 15.70 -9.14
C ASP A 281 0.29 14.99 -7.85
N TRP A 282 0.72 15.78 -6.88
CA TRP A 282 1.18 15.34 -5.57
C TRP A 282 0.02 15.07 -4.62
N LYS A 283 0.02 13.90 -3.99
CA LYS A 283 -0.80 13.63 -2.80
C LYS A 283 -0.44 14.63 -1.69
N SER A 284 -1.46 15.12 -0.98
CA SER A 284 -1.27 16.01 0.16
C SER A 284 -0.66 15.27 1.35
N THR A 285 0.00 16.00 2.25
CA THR A 285 0.45 15.45 3.54
C THR A 285 -0.71 14.82 4.33
N GLU A 286 -1.88 15.47 4.30
CA GLU A 286 -3.12 14.96 4.89
C GLU A 286 -3.46 13.56 4.38
N THR A 287 -3.51 13.38 3.06
CA THR A 287 -3.78 12.08 2.43
C THR A 287 -2.79 11.02 2.91
N LEU A 288 -1.50 11.37 2.97
CA LEU A 288 -0.43 10.42 3.30
C LEU A 288 -0.47 9.99 4.78
N ILE A 289 -0.80 10.91 5.70
CA ILE A 289 -1.03 10.59 7.12
C ILE A 289 -2.24 9.67 7.28
N GLN A 290 -3.34 9.96 6.58
CA GLN A 290 -4.54 9.13 6.64
C GLN A 290 -4.30 7.75 6.01
N TYR A 291 -3.52 7.65 4.93
CA TYR A 291 -3.11 6.37 4.35
C TYR A 291 -2.27 5.54 5.31
N LEU A 292 -1.32 6.15 6.02
CA LEU A 292 -0.54 5.45 7.03
C LEU A 292 -1.43 4.84 8.12
N ALA A 293 -2.38 5.61 8.66
CA ALA A 293 -3.32 5.12 9.67
C ALA A 293 -4.30 4.07 9.10
N ASP A 294 -4.78 4.24 7.86
CA ASP A 294 -5.65 3.27 7.19
C ASP A 294 -4.95 1.92 7.00
N ILE A 295 -3.72 1.94 6.48
CA ILE A 295 -2.90 0.74 6.27
C ILE A 295 -2.61 0.04 7.61
N ALA A 296 -2.16 0.79 8.63
CA ALA A 296 -1.90 0.23 9.96
C ALA A 296 -3.17 -0.38 10.59
N SER A 297 -4.34 0.28 10.44
CA SER A 297 -5.63 -0.22 10.93
C SER A 297 -6.11 -1.51 10.25
N LYS A 298 -5.47 -1.89 9.15
CA LYS A 298 -5.73 -3.12 8.40
C LYS A 298 -4.58 -4.13 8.54
N GLY A 299 -3.64 -3.86 9.44
CA GLY A 299 -2.51 -4.75 9.77
C GLY A 299 -1.35 -4.72 8.78
N GLY A 300 -1.37 -3.82 7.80
CA GLY A 300 -0.33 -3.72 6.77
C GLY A 300 0.80 -2.77 7.12
N ASN A 301 1.83 -2.80 6.27
CA ASN A 301 2.90 -1.80 6.25
C ASN A 301 2.75 -0.85 5.07
N PHE A 302 3.18 0.40 5.26
CA PHE A 302 3.20 1.42 4.22
C PHE A 302 4.62 1.69 3.75
N LEU A 303 4.90 1.43 2.48
CA LEU A 303 6.18 1.71 1.83
C LEU A 303 6.02 2.91 0.88
N LEU A 304 6.33 4.11 1.36
CA LEU A 304 6.07 5.36 0.65
C LEU A 304 7.27 5.77 -0.20
N ASN A 305 7.04 6.02 -1.49
CA ASN A 305 8.11 6.26 -2.46
C ASN A 305 8.55 7.72 -2.60
N VAL A 306 9.85 7.90 -2.83
CA VAL A 306 10.45 9.10 -3.43
C VAL A 306 11.22 8.74 -4.71
N GLY A 307 11.21 9.64 -5.69
CA GLY A 307 12.00 9.55 -6.92
C GLY A 307 13.04 10.67 -6.97
N PRO A 308 14.30 10.44 -6.57
CA PRO A 308 15.36 11.45 -6.59
C PRO A 308 15.73 11.89 -8.01
N THR A 309 16.19 13.14 -8.17
CA THR A 309 16.64 13.70 -9.44
C THR A 309 17.95 13.07 -9.92
N ALA A 310 18.36 13.34 -11.17
CA ALA A 310 19.63 12.87 -11.71
C ALA A 310 20.86 13.40 -10.93
N GLU A 311 20.71 14.51 -10.19
CA GLU A 311 21.74 15.10 -9.35
C GLU A 311 21.83 14.45 -7.96
N GLY A 312 20.89 13.58 -7.58
CA GLY A 312 20.82 12.93 -6.26
C GLY A 312 20.01 13.70 -5.22
N GLU A 313 19.16 14.64 -5.64
CA GLU A 313 18.28 15.38 -4.73
C GLU A 313 16.91 14.70 -4.61
N ILE A 314 16.40 14.54 -3.38
CA ILE A 314 14.99 14.23 -3.18
C ILE A 314 14.18 15.50 -3.50
N PRO A 315 13.13 15.44 -4.35
CA PRO A 315 12.35 16.61 -4.71
C PRO A 315 11.77 17.35 -3.50
N ALA A 316 11.76 18.67 -3.53
CA ALA A 316 11.26 19.50 -2.43
C ALA A 316 9.82 19.16 -1.98
N PRO A 317 8.85 18.87 -2.87
CA PRO A 317 7.52 18.42 -2.47
C PRO A 317 7.55 17.13 -1.64
N SER A 318 8.43 16.18 -1.97
CA SER A 318 8.61 14.95 -1.19
C SER A 318 9.16 15.25 0.21
N ILE A 319 10.16 16.12 0.31
CA ILE A 319 10.74 16.53 1.61
C ILE A 319 9.67 17.18 2.49
N GLU A 320 8.89 18.11 1.95
CA GLU A 320 7.80 18.80 2.66
C GLU A 320 6.79 17.79 3.25
N ARG A 321 6.36 16.81 2.45
CA ARG A 321 5.40 15.78 2.88
C ARG A 321 5.99 14.86 3.93
N LEU A 322 7.23 14.42 3.76
CA LEU A 322 7.92 13.58 4.75
C LEU A 322 8.10 14.30 6.09
N LYS A 323 8.43 15.59 6.07
CA LYS A 323 8.51 16.41 7.28
C LYS A 323 7.15 16.62 7.94
N GLY A 324 6.10 16.85 7.14
CA GLY A 324 4.74 16.95 7.65
C GLY A 324 4.26 15.65 8.32
N ILE A 325 4.55 14.50 7.70
CA ILE A 325 4.28 13.17 8.31
C ILE A 325 5.13 13.01 9.59
N GLY A 326 6.41 13.38 9.57
CA GLY A 326 7.32 13.30 10.71
C GLY A 326 6.84 14.11 11.92
N ALA A 327 6.34 15.32 11.68
CA ALA A 327 5.73 16.15 12.72
C ALA A 327 4.54 15.45 13.38
N TRP A 328 3.66 14.84 12.57
CA TRP A 328 2.53 14.06 13.09
C TRP A 328 2.97 12.78 13.82
N MET A 329 3.95 12.05 13.28
CA MET A 329 4.51 10.82 13.87
C MET A 329 5.24 11.07 15.19
N THR A 330 5.83 12.25 15.37
CA THR A 330 6.48 12.63 16.64
C THR A 330 5.48 12.65 17.79
N VAL A 331 4.23 13.06 17.52
CA VAL A 331 3.15 13.14 18.51
C VAL A 331 2.39 11.82 18.60
N ASN A 332 2.09 11.21 17.45
CA ASN A 332 1.11 10.12 17.36
C ASN A 332 1.72 8.75 17.03
N GLY A 333 3.03 8.61 16.90
CA GLY A 333 3.68 7.39 16.39
C GLY A 333 3.38 6.12 17.19
N GLU A 334 3.08 6.22 18.48
CA GLU A 334 2.66 5.09 19.33
C GLU A 334 1.40 4.38 18.78
N SER A 335 0.51 5.14 18.13
CA SER A 335 -0.71 4.63 17.49
C SER A 335 -0.48 3.92 16.16
N ILE A 336 0.77 3.88 15.68
CA ILE A 336 1.16 3.21 14.45
C ILE A 336 2.06 2.04 14.80
N TYR A 337 3.20 2.28 15.43
CA TYR A 337 4.20 1.25 15.70
C TYR A 337 3.68 0.16 16.63
N GLY A 338 3.93 -1.10 16.25
CA GLY A 338 3.55 -2.28 17.03
C GLY A 338 2.05 -2.52 17.16
N THR A 339 1.24 -1.78 16.40
CA THR A 339 -0.21 -1.98 16.41
C THR A 339 -0.63 -3.12 15.47
N THR A 340 -1.83 -3.64 15.67
CA THR A 340 -2.50 -4.64 14.84
C THR A 340 -3.82 -4.11 14.30
N ALA A 341 -4.44 -4.88 13.40
CA ALA A 341 -5.66 -4.49 12.71
C ALA A 341 -6.82 -4.16 13.66
N SER A 342 -7.62 -3.19 13.24
CA SER A 342 -8.87 -2.73 13.87
C SER A 342 -9.74 -3.89 14.33
N PRO A 343 -10.34 -3.82 15.53
CA PRO A 343 -11.37 -4.76 15.93
C PRO A 343 -12.74 -4.42 15.31
N PHE A 344 -12.89 -3.21 14.75
CA PHE A 344 -14.10 -2.75 14.09
C PHE A 344 -14.05 -3.05 12.60
N PHE A 345 -15.18 -3.44 12.01
CA PHE A 345 -15.29 -3.62 10.57
C PHE A 345 -15.05 -2.30 9.82
N LYS A 346 -15.70 -1.21 10.25
CA LYS A 346 -15.42 0.14 9.72
C LYS A 346 -15.85 1.25 10.67
N LEU A 347 -15.09 2.34 10.75
CA LEU A 347 -15.47 3.53 11.51
C LEU A 347 -15.68 4.70 10.53
N PRO A 348 -16.89 5.29 10.43
CA PRO A 348 -17.15 6.36 9.47
C PRO A 348 -16.19 7.54 9.61
N TRP A 349 -15.93 7.98 10.84
CA TRP A 349 -15.12 9.16 11.16
C TRP A 349 -13.60 8.95 11.08
N GLY A 350 -13.13 7.74 10.78
CA GLY A 350 -11.69 7.48 10.73
C GLY A 350 -11.32 6.00 10.83
N ARG A 351 -10.32 5.67 11.67
CA ARG A 351 -9.72 4.34 11.78
C ARG A 351 -9.43 3.97 13.23
N CYS A 352 -9.16 2.68 13.46
CA CYS A 352 -8.71 2.18 14.75
C CYS A 352 -7.53 1.24 14.55
N THR A 353 -6.46 1.46 15.29
CA THR A 353 -5.39 0.47 15.48
C THR A 353 -5.45 -0.04 16.92
N LYS A 354 -4.86 -1.20 17.20
CA LYS A 354 -4.89 -1.76 18.56
C LYS A 354 -3.59 -2.42 18.97
N LYS A 355 -3.34 -2.41 20.28
CA LYS A 355 -2.41 -3.30 20.97
C LYS A 355 -3.23 -4.15 21.94
N VAL A 356 -2.99 -5.45 21.98
CA VAL A 356 -3.76 -6.40 22.78
C VAL A 356 -2.80 -7.25 23.58
N ASP A 357 -3.06 -7.33 24.88
CA ASP A 357 -2.44 -8.26 25.81
C ASP A 357 -3.48 -9.33 26.22
N GLU A 358 -3.09 -10.29 27.08
CA GLU A 358 -3.98 -11.39 27.47
C GLU A 358 -5.30 -10.94 28.11
N ASN A 359 -5.29 -9.86 28.91
CA ASN A 359 -6.46 -9.36 29.65
C ASN A 359 -6.62 -7.83 29.58
N SER A 360 -6.03 -7.19 28.57
CA SER A 360 -6.16 -5.75 28.34
C SER A 360 -5.97 -5.43 26.88
N ALA A 361 -6.51 -4.29 26.45
CA ALA A 361 -6.24 -3.76 25.12
C ALA A 361 -6.14 -2.24 25.17
N THR A 362 -5.30 -1.69 24.29
CA THR A 362 -5.28 -0.26 23.99
C THR A 362 -5.76 -0.06 22.57
N LEU A 363 -6.83 0.72 22.41
CA LEU A 363 -7.36 1.12 21.10
C LEU A 363 -6.90 2.55 20.81
N TYR A 364 -6.36 2.77 19.62
CA TYR A 364 -6.03 4.11 19.12
C TYR A 364 -7.03 4.48 18.04
N LEU A 365 -7.91 5.41 18.37
CA LEU A 365 -8.94 5.93 17.50
C LEU A 365 -8.35 7.09 16.70
N HIS A 366 -8.06 6.86 15.42
CA HIS A 366 -7.61 7.87 14.48
C HIS A 366 -8.83 8.60 13.91
N VAL A 367 -9.06 9.83 14.37
CA VAL A 367 -10.23 10.63 14.01
C VAL A 367 -9.85 11.60 12.90
N PHE A 368 -10.27 11.28 11.67
CA PHE A 368 -10.08 12.14 10.50
C PHE A 368 -11.16 13.23 10.47
N ASP A 369 -12.39 12.84 10.80
CA ASP A 369 -13.54 13.73 10.77
C ASP A 369 -14.01 14.04 12.20
N TRP A 370 -13.46 15.12 12.75
CA TRP A 370 -13.75 15.53 14.12
C TRP A 370 -15.22 15.97 14.30
N PRO A 371 -15.97 15.43 15.28
CA PRO A 371 -17.40 15.67 15.37
C PRO A 371 -17.71 17.05 15.96
N LYS A 372 -18.40 17.90 15.17
CA LYS A 372 -18.79 19.26 15.56
C LYS A 372 -19.74 19.34 16.76
N ASN A 373 -20.48 18.27 17.04
CA ASN A 373 -21.38 18.20 18.19
C ASN A 373 -20.66 17.75 19.48
N GLY A 374 -19.33 17.58 19.44
CA GLY A 374 -18.51 17.15 20.56
C GLY A 374 -18.73 15.69 20.97
N LYS A 375 -19.36 14.86 20.13
CA LYS A 375 -19.69 13.46 20.43
C LYS A 375 -19.14 12.52 19.37
N LEU A 376 -18.17 11.69 19.74
CA LEU A 376 -17.60 10.66 18.88
C LEU A 376 -18.20 9.28 19.22
N PRO A 377 -19.02 8.69 18.34
CA PRO A 377 -19.56 7.36 18.57
C PRO A 377 -18.56 6.26 18.16
N VAL A 378 -18.27 5.34 19.07
CA VAL A 378 -17.47 4.13 18.85
C VAL A 378 -18.43 2.95 18.87
N ALA A 379 -19.06 2.72 17.72
CA ALA A 379 -20.16 1.77 17.61
C ALA A 379 -19.71 0.32 17.78
N GLY A 380 -20.49 -0.46 18.55
CA GLY A 380 -20.25 -1.88 18.79
C GLY A 380 -19.19 -2.22 19.84
N LEU A 381 -18.55 -1.24 20.50
CA LEU A 381 -17.60 -1.50 21.58
C LEU A 381 -18.32 -1.92 22.86
N LYS A 382 -18.34 -3.24 23.15
CA LYS A 382 -18.97 -3.84 24.33
C LYS A 382 -18.05 -3.88 25.55
N SER A 383 -16.74 -3.88 25.34
CA SER A 383 -15.77 -3.95 26.42
C SER A 383 -15.84 -2.76 27.39
N ASN A 384 -15.39 -3.01 28.61
CA ASN A 384 -15.29 -1.98 29.65
C ASN A 384 -14.11 -1.04 29.37
N VAL A 385 -14.41 0.19 28.97
CA VAL A 385 -13.43 1.27 28.86
C VAL A 385 -13.07 1.76 30.26
N THR A 386 -11.78 1.76 30.60
CA THR A 386 -11.26 2.24 31.89
C THR A 386 -10.66 3.63 31.80
N SER A 387 -10.18 4.03 30.62
CA SER A 387 -9.59 5.33 30.38
C SER A 387 -9.85 5.78 28.93
N ALA A 388 -10.03 7.09 28.74
CA ALA A 388 -10.07 7.73 27.44
C ALA A 388 -9.25 9.03 27.50
N ARG A 389 -8.34 9.24 26.56
CA ARG A 389 -7.49 10.45 26.52
C ARG A 389 -7.10 10.86 25.11
N LEU A 390 -6.78 12.13 24.90
CA LEU A 390 -6.07 12.57 23.70
C LEU A 390 -4.62 12.10 23.76
N LEU A 391 -4.10 11.52 22.67
CA LEU A 391 -2.69 11.09 22.60
C LEU A 391 -1.74 12.30 22.60
N ALA A 392 -2.17 13.41 22.00
CA ALA A 392 -1.32 14.58 21.77
C ALA A 392 -0.82 15.26 23.05
N ASP A 393 -1.65 15.34 24.09
CA ASP A 393 -1.36 16.08 25.32
C ASP A 393 -1.79 15.32 26.60
N GLY A 394 -2.38 14.13 26.47
CA GLY A 394 -2.87 13.34 27.59
C GLY A 394 -4.17 13.87 28.22
N GLN A 395 -4.86 14.84 27.60
CA GLN A 395 -6.13 15.35 28.11
C GLN A 395 -7.13 14.21 28.29
N ALA A 396 -7.60 14.01 29.51
CA ALA A 396 -8.63 13.02 29.83
C ALA A 396 -9.97 13.41 29.20
N LEU A 397 -10.65 12.42 28.64
CA LEU A 397 -11.96 12.54 28.03
C LEU A 397 -12.99 11.77 28.85
N THR A 398 -14.24 12.24 28.83
CA THR A 398 -15.36 11.51 29.46
C THR A 398 -16.12 10.75 28.39
N TRP A 399 -16.76 9.65 28.77
CA TRP A 399 -17.58 8.86 27.86
C TRP A 399 -18.85 8.36 28.55
N THR A 400 -19.80 7.91 27.75
CA THR A 400 -21.01 7.22 28.19
C THR A 400 -21.23 5.98 27.34
N THR A 401 -21.79 4.93 27.93
CA THR A 401 -22.15 3.69 27.21
C THR A 401 -23.67 3.63 27.02
N SER A 402 -24.12 3.33 25.79
CA SER A 402 -25.54 3.16 25.45
C SER A 402 -25.68 2.10 24.37
N ASP A 403 -26.55 1.11 24.54
CA ASP A 403 -26.89 0.11 23.50
C ASP A 403 -25.69 -0.55 22.78
N ASN A 404 -24.63 -0.90 23.54
CA ASN A 404 -23.35 -1.44 23.04
C ASN A 404 -22.43 -0.46 22.29
N ASP A 405 -22.74 0.84 22.33
CA ASP A 405 -21.90 1.90 21.79
C ASP A 405 -21.23 2.69 22.93
N VAL A 406 -19.98 3.09 22.70
CA VAL A 406 -19.28 4.07 23.55
C VAL A 406 -19.33 5.43 22.87
N ILE A 407 -19.85 6.45 23.55
CA ILE A 407 -19.86 7.83 23.05
C ILE A 407 -18.85 8.64 23.85
N ILE A 408 -17.80 9.11 23.18
CA ILE A 408 -16.75 9.93 23.79
C ILE A 408 -17.10 11.40 23.63
N ASN A 409 -17.05 12.16 24.73
CA ASN A 409 -17.16 13.61 24.70
C ASN A 409 -15.80 14.20 24.35
N VAL A 410 -15.72 14.86 23.20
CA VAL A 410 -14.48 15.44 22.65
C VAL A 410 -14.54 16.97 22.67
N PRO A 411 -13.40 17.67 22.76
CA PRO A 411 -13.37 19.13 22.66
C PRO A 411 -13.92 19.63 21.32
N GLU A 412 -14.36 20.89 21.27
CA GLU A 412 -14.91 21.50 20.05
C GLU A 412 -13.88 21.56 18.91
N GLN A 413 -12.61 21.76 19.26
CA GLN A 413 -11.50 21.82 18.31
C GLN A 413 -10.70 20.51 18.36
N ALA A 414 -10.41 19.97 17.18
CA ALA A 414 -9.53 18.82 17.03
C ALA A 414 -8.09 19.22 17.40
N PRO A 415 -7.36 18.41 18.19
CA PRO A 415 -5.93 18.63 18.43
C PRO A 415 -5.09 18.69 17.15
N ASP A 416 -5.46 17.87 16.16
CA ASP A 416 -4.88 17.83 14.83
C ASP A 416 -6.01 17.76 13.79
N ALA A 417 -5.96 18.65 12.80
CA ALA A 417 -7.02 18.79 11.78
C ALA A 417 -7.02 17.68 10.73
N VAL A 418 -5.94 16.90 10.61
CA VAL A 418 -5.78 15.81 9.64
C VAL A 418 -6.14 14.47 10.25
N ASN A 419 -5.62 14.21 11.45
CA ASN A 419 -5.79 12.95 12.17
C ASN A 419 -5.51 13.14 13.67
N SER A 420 -6.56 13.36 14.45
CA SER A 420 -6.47 13.41 15.91
C SER A 420 -6.58 12.00 16.51
N VAL A 421 -5.69 11.64 17.43
CA VAL A 421 -5.71 10.30 18.03
C VAL A 421 -6.25 10.34 19.47
N ILE A 422 -7.29 9.54 19.71
CA ILE A 422 -7.82 9.25 21.06
C ILE A 422 -7.37 7.84 21.46
N VAL A 423 -6.86 7.69 22.68
CA VAL A 423 -6.50 6.40 23.25
C VAL A 423 -7.60 5.93 24.19
N LEU A 424 -8.06 4.70 24.01
CA LEU A 424 -8.93 3.99 24.95
C LEU A 424 -8.16 2.82 25.57
N ASP A 425 -8.17 2.75 26.89
CA ASP A 425 -7.68 1.57 27.61
C ASP A 425 -8.87 0.69 28.03
N ILE A 426 -8.76 -0.59 27.72
CA ILE A 426 -9.77 -1.61 27.92
C ILE A 426 -9.29 -2.61 28.96
N ASP A 427 -10.16 -2.92 29.92
CA ASP A 427 -9.96 -3.99 30.89
C ASP A 427 -10.71 -5.25 30.46
N GLY A 428 -10.03 -6.39 30.53
CA GLY A 428 -10.52 -7.69 30.07
C GLY A 428 -10.34 -7.93 28.58
N VAL A 429 -10.93 -9.03 28.11
CA VAL A 429 -10.87 -9.46 26.71
C VAL A 429 -11.65 -8.47 25.84
N LEU A 430 -11.03 -8.01 24.75
CA LEU A 430 -11.65 -7.12 23.79
C LEU A 430 -12.84 -7.80 23.10
N ASP A 431 -14.03 -7.20 23.22
CA ASP A 431 -15.30 -7.62 22.67
C ASP A 431 -15.92 -6.45 21.89
N VAL A 432 -16.03 -6.65 20.58
CA VAL A 432 -16.57 -5.69 19.63
C VAL A 432 -17.61 -6.39 18.78
N GLU A 433 -18.84 -5.88 18.82
CA GLU A 433 -19.89 -6.24 17.91
C GLU A 433 -19.62 -5.64 16.53
N SER A 434 -19.59 -6.50 15.51
CA SER A 434 -19.35 -6.06 14.13
C SER A 434 -20.44 -5.11 13.67
N ASN A 435 -20.03 -3.95 13.16
CA ASN A 435 -20.91 -3.00 12.49
C ASN A 435 -20.95 -3.17 10.97
N MET A 436 -20.59 -4.37 10.48
CA MET A 436 -20.83 -4.77 9.10
C MET A 436 -22.33 -4.72 8.78
N PRO A 437 -22.73 -4.18 7.62
CA PRO A 437 -24.13 -4.24 7.18
C PRO A 437 -24.65 -5.68 7.23
N ARG A 438 -25.81 -5.88 7.86
CA ARG A 438 -26.40 -7.20 8.09
C ARG A 438 -27.88 -7.19 7.75
N GLN A 439 -28.38 -8.32 7.25
CA GLN A 439 -29.80 -8.49 6.95
C GLN A 439 -30.65 -8.35 8.22
N ALA A 440 -31.54 -7.36 8.22
CA ALA A 440 -32.53 -7.16 9.27
C ALA A 440 -33.63 -8.24 9.22
N GLU A 441 -34.40 -8.36 10.30
CA GLU A 441 -35.50 -9.35 10.40
C GLU A 441 -36.55 -9.21 9.29
N ASN A 442 -36.77 -7.98 8.80
CA ASN A 442 -37.68 -7.68 7.70
C ASN A 442 -37.11 -8.04 6.30
N GLY A 443 -35.94 -8.68 6.24
CA GLY A 443 -35.28 -9.09 5.01
C GLY A 443 -34.55 -7.98 4.25
N THR A 444 -34.43 -6.78 4.83
CA THR A 444 -33.72 -5.65 4.22
C THR A 444 -32.26 -5.61 4.67
N ILE A 445 -31.36 -5.27 3.74
CA ILE A 445 -29.96 -4.95 4.00
C ILE A 445 -29.72 -3.52 3.51
N ILE A 446 -29.19 -2.66 4.36
CA ILE A 446 -28.88 -1.26 4.05
C ILE A 446 -27.37 -1.15 3.89
N LEU A 447 -26.90 -0.70 2.74
CA LEU A 447 -25.50 -0.53 2.39
C LEU A 447 -25.22 0.96 2.19
N PRO A 448 -24.95 1.71 3.28
CA PRO A 448 -24.82 3.17 3.23
C PRO A 448 -23.44 3.59 2.71
N ALA A 449 -23.34 4.78 2.14
CA ALA A 449 -22.09 5.33 1.60
C ALA A 449 -20.91 5.33 2.59
N PRO A 450 -21.06 5.70 3.88
CA PRO A 450 -19.97 5.62 4.85
C PRO A 450 -19.41 4.20 5.05
N LEU A 451 -20.17 3.15 4.70
CA LEU A 451 -19.72 1.76 4.79
C LEU A 451 -19.19 1.20 3.46
N ALA A 452 -19.15 2.01 2.40
CA ALA A 452 -18.67 1.60 1.08
C ALA A 452 -17.13 1.60 0.98
N PHE A 453 -16.56 0.60 0.31
CA PHE A 453 -15.18 0.61 -0.13
C PHE A 453 -15.10 1.23 -1.52
N ILE A 454 -14.29 2.28 -1.66
CA ILE A 454 -14.15 3.04 -2.91
C ILE A 454 -12.84 2.65 -3.56
N HIS A 455 -12.90 2.06 -4.75
CA HIS A 455 -11.73 1.58 -5.47
C HIS A 455 -11.35 2.54 -6.59
N ASN A 456 -10.65 3.62 -6.23
CA ASN A 456 -10.12 4.59 -7.18
C ASN A 456 -8.96 3.98 -8.00
N ARG A 457 -9.24 3.52 -9.22
CA ARG A 457 -8.21 2.98 -10.11
C ARG A 457 -7.57 4.09 -10.96
N GLY A 458 -6.28 4.31 -10.76
CA GLY A 458 -5.49 5.29 -11.52
C GLY A 458 -4.80 6.31 -10.61
N TYR A 459 -4.18 7.31 -11.23
CA TYR A 459 -3.28 8.23 -10.54
C TYR A 459 -3.91 9.58 -10.14
N SER A 460 -5.09 9.95 -10.65
CA SER A 460 -5.73 11.26 -10.39
C SER A 460 -7.25 11.19 -10.24
N MET A 461 -7.78 12.15 -9.45
CA MET A 461 -9.17 12.35 -8.99
C MET A 461 -9.78 11.22 -8.14
N LYS A 462 -10.35 11.57 -6.98
CA LYS A 462 -10.79 10.60 -5.97
C LYS A 462 -12.28 10.78 -5.70
N THR A 463 -13.07 9.83 -6.16
CA THR A 463 -14.39 9.57 -5.60
C THR A 463 -14.26 9.47 -4.07
N GLY A 464 -15.12 10.17 -3.35
CA GLY A 464 -15.10 10.26 -1.89
C GLY A 464 -16.49 10.08 -1.29
N VAL A 465 -16.59 10.29 0.03
CA VAL A 465 -17.87 10.36 0.74
C VAL A 465 -18.02 11.79 1.26
N SER A 466 -19.21 12.39 1.09
CA SER A 466 -19.47 13.81 1.37
C SER A 466 -19.28 14.21 2.82
N ASP A 467 -19.65 13.33 3.75
CA ASP A 467 -19.54 13.47 5.21
C ASP A 467 -19.76 12.10 5.87
N ASN A 468 -19.83 12.04 7.21
CA ASN A 468 -20.07 10.79 7.97
C ASN A 468 -21.43 10.73 8.66
N SER A 469 -22.41 11.48 8.17
CA SER A 469 -23.78 11.47 8.69
C SER A 469 -24.61 10.33 8.10
N ALA A 470 -25.81 10.12 8.64
CA ALA A 470 -26.79 9.23 8.01
C ALA A 470 -27.25 9.72 6.62
N SER A 471 -26.97 10.98 6.26
CA SER A 471 -27.25 11.56 4.95
C SER A 471 -26.06 11.55 3.98
N ALA A 472 -24.91 11.05 4.44
CA ALA A 472 -23.67 10.96 3.66
C ALA A 472 -23.88 10.22 2.34
N TYR A 473 -23.21 10.66 1.29
CA TYR A 473 -23.28 10.04 -0.03
C TYR A 473 -21.90 10.00 -0.68
N ILE A 474 -21.71 9.02 -1.56
CA ILE A 474 -20.56 8.96 -2.45
C ILE A 474 -20.65 10.12 -3.42
N THR A 475 -19.59 10.90 -3.54
CA THR A 475 -19.51 12.10 -4.37
C THR A 475 -18.19 12.17 -5.12
N ASP A 476 -18.06 13.16 -6.01
CA ASP A 476 -16.93 13.32 -6.94
C ASP A 476 -16.63 12.05 -7.75
N TRP A 477 -17.68 11.25 -8.00
CA TRP A 477 -17.56 10.02 -8.77
C TRP A 477 -17.57 10.31 -10.26
N GLU A 478 -16.45 10.82 -10.73
CA GLU A 478 -16.30 11.20 -12.13
C GLU A 478 -15.66 10.09 -12.98
N SER A 479 -14.72 9.33 -12.40
CA SER A 479 -14.01 8.30 -13.15
C SER A 479 -14.86 7.04 -13.36
N ASP A 480 -14.95 6.62 -14.62
CA ASP A 480 -15.48 5.33 -15.07
C ASP A 480 -14.64 4.12 -14.61
N ARG A 481 -13.41 4.36 -14.14
CA ARG A 481 -12.52 3.32 -13.61
C ARG A 481 -12.72 3.07 -12.13
N THR A 482 -13.37 3.99 -11.41
CA THR A 482 -13.70 3.82 -9.99
C THR A 482 -14.95 2.97 -9.86
N TYR A 483 -14.89 1.95 -9.00
CA TYR A 483 -16.07 1.18 -8.61
C TYR A 483 -16.24 1.23 -7.09
N ILE A 484 -17.48 0.99 -6.66
CA ILE A 484 -17.87 0.99 -5.27
C ILE A 484 -18.19 -0.44 -4.86
N GLU A 485 -17.76 -0.83 -3.68
CA GLU A 485 -17.97 -2.16 -3.14
C GLU A 485 -18.57 -2.08 -1.74
N TRP A 486 -19.46 -3.01 -1.41
CA TRP A 486 -19.88 -3.26 -0.03
C TRP A 486 -19.69 -4.73 0.31
N ILE A 487 -19.29 -4.95 1.56
CA ILE A 487 -19.27 -6.26 2.21
C ILE A 487 -20.39 -6.26 3.25
N PHE A 488 -21.19 -7.32 3.27
CA PHE A 488 -22.37 -7.42 4.13
C PHE A 488 -22.69 -8.87 4.49
N GLU A 489 -23.49 -9.09 5.53
CA GLU A 489 -23.91 -10.42 5.98
C GLU A 489 -25.37 -10.70 5.62
N VAL A 490 -25.59 -11.85 4.98
CA VAL A 490 -26.92 -12.39 4.64
C VAL A 490 -27.26 -13.54 5.57
N LEU A 491 -28.43 -13.48 6.22
CA LEU A 491 -28.89 -14.52 7.14
C LEU A 491 -29.81 -15.53 6.46
N LYS A 492 -30.64 -15.05 5.54
CA LYS A 492 -31.62 -15.82 4.77
C LYS A 492 -31.37 -15.57 3.28
N PRO A 493 -30.81 -16.57 2.56
CA PRO A 493 -30.66 -16.53 1.11
C PRO A 493 -32.00 -16.35 0.40
N GLY A 494 -31.97 -15.79 -0.81
CA GLY A 494 -33.18 -15.50 -1.58
C GLY A 494 -32.94 -14.54 -2.73
N THR A 495 -34.02 -14.13 -3.38
CA THR A 495 -34.01 -13.07 -4.39
C THR A 495 -34.16 -11.72 -3.70
N PHE A 496 -33.26 -10.79 -4.03
CA PHE A 496 -33.27 -9.44 -3.48
C PHE A 496 -33.48 -8.43 -4.60
N GLN A 497 -34.46 -7.54 -4.40
CA GLN A 497 -34.58 -6.33 -5.19
C GLN A 497 -33.49 -5.34 -4.78
N ILE A 498 -32.80 -4.78 -5.77
CA ILE A 498 -31.72 -3.82 -5.60
C ILE A 498 -32.30 -2.43 -5.81
N ILE A 499 -32.17 -1.55 -4.82
CA ILE A 499 -32.65 -0.18 -4.85
C ILE A 499 -31.49 0.75 -4.54
N ALA A 500 -31.19 1.71 -5.41
CA ALA A 500 -30.24 2.77 -5.11
C ALA A 500 -30.97 4.04 -4.69
N GLU A 501 -30.49 4.68 -3.64
CA GLU A 501 -30.84 6.07 -3.33
C GLU A 501 -29.76 6.98 -3.93
N ALA A 502 -30.04 7.59 -5.07
CA ALA A 502 -29.03 8.27 -5.88
C ALA A 502 -29.56 9.57 -6.49
N ALA A 503 -28.65 10.45 -6.87
CA ALA A 503 -28.92 11.73 -7.51
C ALA A 503 -27.97 11.98 -8.70
N CYS A 504 -28.50 12.38 -9.85
CA CYS A 504 -27.68 12.73 -11.02
C CYS A 504 -28.38 13.75 -11.94
N ASP A 505 -27.55 14.54 -12.63
CA ASP A 505 -28.02 15.54 -13.61
C ASP A 505 -28.41 14.92 -14.94
N GLN A 506 -27.77 13.81 -15.32
CA GLN A 506 -27.91 13.20 -16.63
C GLN A 506 -28.19 11.71 -16.49
N LYS A 507 -28.81 11.14 -17.53
CA LYS A 507 -28.92 9.69 -17.66
C LYS A 507 -27.52 9.06 -17.56
N THR A 508 -27.38 8.06 -16.70
CA THR A 508 -26.14 7.30 -16.50
C THR A 508 -26.44 5.80 -16.45
N GLU A 509 -25.45 4.97 -16.80
CA GLU A 509 -25.57 3.51 -16.75
C GLU A 509 -24.48 2.91 -15.87
N LEU A 510 -24.88 1.89 -15.11
CA LEU A 510 -24.02 1.17 -14.19
C LEU A 510 -24.34 -0.33 -14.25
N THR A 511 -23.40 -1.13 -13.76
CA THR A 511 -23.56 -2.57 -13.60
C THR A 511 -23.38 -2.93 -12.14
N ILE A 512 -24.37 -3.62 -11.57
CA ILE A 512 -24.25 -4.27 -10.28
C ILE A 512 -23.65 -5.65 -10.48
N LYS A 513 -22.50 -5.92 -9.88
CA LYS A 513 -21.84 -7.23 -9.94
C LYS A 513 -21.95 -7.92 -8.59
N PHE A 514 -22.34 -9.19 -8.61
CA PHE A 514 -22.44 -10.05 -7.45
C PHE A 514 -22.08 -11.47 -7.86
N GLU A 515 -20.99 -12.03 -7.32
CA GLU A 515 -20.42 -13.32 -7.78
C GLU A 515 -20.31 -13.37 -9.33
N ASN A 516 -20.99 -14.33 -9.96
CA ASN A 516 -21.05 -14.50 -11.42
C ASN A 516 -22.26 -13.78 -12.07
N GLN A 517 -23.08 -13.07 -11.29
CA GLN A 517 -24.23 -12.31 -11.76
C GLN A 517 -23.85 -10.86 -12.08
N GLN A 518 -24.49 -10.31 -13.11
CA GLN A 518 -24.39 -8.90 -13.46
C GLN A 518 -25.79 -8.36 -13.78
N VAL A 519 -26.15 -7.24 -13.15
CA VAL A 519 -27.41 -6.53 -13.38
C VAL A 519 -27.07 -5.19 -13.99
N ALA A 520 -27.35 -5.01 -15.28
CA ALA A 520 -27.24 -3.72 -15.93
C ALA A 520 -28.41 -2.82 -15.49
N ALA A 521 -28.10 -1.60 -15.09
CA ALA A 521 -29.10 -0.64 -14.65
C ALA A 521 -28.87 0.73 -15.29
N THR A 522 -29.98 1.41 -15.56
CA THR A 522 -30.00 2.78 -16.08
C THR A 522 -30.66 3.67 -15.04
N ILE A 523 -29.96 4.74 -14.65
CA ILE A 523 -30.53 5.78 -13.80
C ILE A 523 -30.84 6.99 -14.69
N GLN A 524 -32.11 7.42 -14.69
CA GLN A 524 -32.54 8.66 -15.35
C GLN A 524 -32.10 9.87 -14.53
N SER A 525 -32.03 11.04 -15.16
CA SER A 525 -31.79 12.30 -14.43
C SER A 525 -32.83 12.46 -13.32
N THR A 526 -32.37 12.75 -12.11
CA THR A 526 -33.22 13.02 -10.95
C THR A 526 -33.46 14.53 -10.77
N GLY A 527 -32.97 15.35 -11.70
CA GLY A 527 -33.15 16.80 -11.68
C GLY A 527 -32.08 17.57 -10.91
N GLY A 528 -30.98 16.93 -10.50
CA GLY A 528 -29.87 17.62 -9.84
C GLY A 528 -28.92 16.69 -9.06
N PRO A 529 -27.70 17.14 -8.70
CA PRO A 529 -26.76 16.36 -7.89
C PRO A 529 -27.21 16.15 -6.43
N SER A 530 -28.21 16.92 -5.96
CA SER A 530 -28.77 16.81 -4.60
C SER A 530 -30.21 16.29 -4.56
N ALA A 531 -30.80 15.98 -5.72
CA ALA A 531 -32.16 15.47 -5.84
C ALA A 531 -32.16 13.93 -5.73
N PHE A 532 -32.05 13.41 -4.51
CA PHE A 532 -31.97 11.96 -4.28
C PHE A 532 -33.32 11.28 -4.46
N GLU A 533 -33.34 10.23 -5.27
CA GLU A 533 -34.51 9.37 -5.50
C GLU A 533 -34.17 7.90 -5.24
N LYS A 534 -35.18 7.12 -4.82
CA LYS A 534 -35.07 5.66 -4.71
C LYS A 534 -35.40 5.01 -6.04
N ILE A 535 -34.41 4.43 -6.67
CA ILE A 535 -34.49 3.85 -8.01
C ILE A 535 -34.29 2.34 -7.92
N VAL A 536 -35.24 1.56 -8.45
CA VAL A 536 -35.10 0.11 -8.57
C VAL A 536 -34.14 -0.19 -9.71
N LEU A 537 -33.03 -0.86 -9.39
CA LEU A 537 -31.98 -1.19 -10.36
C LEU A 537 -32.16 -2.58 -10.98
N GLY A 538 -32.89 -3.47 -10.31
CA GLY A 538 -33.15 -4.84 -10.76
C GLY A 538 -33.22 -5.80 -9.57
N GLU A 539 -32.94 -7.08 -9.83
CA GLU A 539 -32.94 -8.14 -8.82
C GLU A 539 -31.68 -8.99 -8.96
N LEU A 540 -31.21 -9.54 -7.85
CA LEU A 540 -30.14 -10.55 -7.81
C LEU A 540 -30.55 -11.70 -6.90
N MET A 541 -30.00 -12.89 -7.15
CA MET A 541 -30.20 -14.05 -6.29
C MET A 541 -28.96 -14.28 -5.42
N ILE A 542 -29.14 -14.32 -4.10
CA ILE A 542 -28.09 -14.73 -3.16
C ILE A 542 -28.40 -16.16 -2.73
N LYS A 543 -27.48 -17.08 -2.99
CA LYS A 543 -27.70 -18.52 -2.77
C LYS A 543 -27.25 -19.01 -1.39
N GLU A 544 -26.29 -18.32 -0.79
CA GLU A 544 -25.65 -18.74 0.45
C GLU A 544 -25.77 -17.67 1.53
N SER A 545 -25.92 -18.10 2.78
CA SER A 545 -25.86 -17.21 3.93
C SER A 545 -24.40 -16.94 4.30
N GLY A 546 -24.17 -15.92 5.11
CA GLY A 546 -22.85 -15.48 5.52
C GLY A 546 -22.43 -14.19 4.81
N GLN A 547 -21.12 -13.93 4.81
CA GLN A 547 -20.55 -12.72 4.24
C GLN A 547 -20.63 -12.74 2.70
N GLN A 548 -21.05 -11.62 2.15
CA GLN A 548 -21.32 -11.40 0.73
C GLN A 548 -20.67 -10.09 0.26
N VAL A 549 -20.38 -9.99 -1.03
CA VAL A 549 -19.76 -8.81 -1.65
C VAL A 549 -20.56 -8.37 -2.87
N ILE A 550 -20.87 -7.08 -2.95
CA ILE A 550 -21.58 -6.47 -4.09
C ILE A 550 -20.80 -5.25 -4.59
N GLN A 551 -20.72 -5.11 -5.92
CA GLN A 551 -20.01 -4.01 -6.54
C GLN A 551 -20.91 -3.21 -7.47
N VAL A 552 -20.74 -1.89 -7.49
CA VAL A 552 -21.38 -0.95 -8.40
C VAL A 552 -20.30 -0.39 -9.33
N ASN A 553 -20.40 -0.71 -10.61
CA ASN A 553 -19.41 -0.40 -11.62
C ASN A 553 -20.01 0.58 -12.65
N PRO A 554 -19.32 1.67 -13.02
CA PRO A 554 -19.70 2.50 -14.15
C PRO A 554 -19.70 1.71 -15.46
N VAL A 555 -20.63 2.00 -16.37
CA VAL A 555 -20.52 1.56 -17.76
C VAL A 555 -19.82 2.66 -18.56
N ARG A 556 -18.56 2.40 -18.93
CA ARG A 556 -17.64 3.38 -19.52
C ARG A 556 -18.23 4.24 -20.64
N GLU A 557 -18.95 3.62 -21.58
CA GLU A 557 -19.51 4.30 -22.75
C GLU A 557 -20.65 5.27 -22.40
N TYR A 558 -21.31 5.06 -21.26
CA TYR A 558 -22.54 5.77 -20.87
C TYR A 558 -22.45 6.40 -19.48
N TRP A 559 -21.25 6.43 -18.88
CA TRP A 559 -21.06 6.98 -17.56
C TRP A 559 -21.26 8.50 -17.54
N LYS A 560 -22.11 8.93 -16.61
CA LYS A 560 -22.20 10.31 -16.13
C LYS A 560 -22.09 10.32 -14.61
N PRO A 561 -21.49 11.37 -14.00
CA PRO A 561 -21.35 11.46 -12.56
C PRO A 561 -22.66 11.26 -11.82
N LEU A 562 -22.57 10.55 -10.70
CA LEU A 562 -23.69 10.12 -9.86
C LEU A 562 -23.30 10.31 -8.39
N ASN A 563 -24.19 10.92 -7.61
CA ASN A 563 -24.11 10.87 -6.16
C ASN A 563 -24.92 9.68 -5.65
N LEU A 564 -24.33 8.82 -4.81
CA LEU A 564 -24.95 7.59 -4.32
C LEU A 564 -24.97 7.56 -2.79
N ARG A 565 -26.15 7.66 -2.18
CA ARG A 565 -26.31 7.66 -0.72
C ARG A 565 -26.30 6.26 -0.14
N THR A 566 -27.08 5.36 -0.71
CA THR A 566 -27.30 4.02 -0.17
C THR A 566 -27.64 3.04 -1.29
N LEU A 567 -27.14 1.81 -1.18
CA LEU A 567 -27.69 0.66 -1.89
C LEU A 567 -28.52 -0.19 -0.91
N ILE A 568 -29.75 -0.54 -1.26
CA ILE A 568 -30.67 -1.29 -0.41
C ILE A 568 -30.98 -2.60 -1.13
N LEU A 569 -30.76 -3.71 -0.44
CA LEU A 569 -31.20 -5.03 -0.88
C LEU A 569 -32.44 -5.41 -0.08
N LYS A 570 -33.57 -5.57 -0.76
CA LYS A 570 -34.82 -5.96 -0.11
C LYS A 570 -35.22 -7.34 -0.58
N SER A 571 -35.30 -8.31 0.33
CA SER A 571 -35.80 -9.65 0.01
C SER A 571 -37.18 -9.53 -0.63
N ALA A 572 -37.35 -10.17 -1.78
CA ALA A 572 -38.69 -10.56 -2.23
C ALA A 572 -39.22 -11.54 -1.17
N GLN A 573 -40.44 -11.28 -0.66
CA GLN A 573 -41.08 -12.17 0.31
C GLN A 573 -41.46 -13.50 -0.33
#